data_AF-A0A916JRQ5-F1
#
_entry.id   AF-A0A916JRQ5-F1
#
_cell.length_a   1.000
_cell.length_b   1.000
_cell.length_c   1.000
_cell.angle_alpha   90.00
_cell.angle_beta   90.00
_cell.angle_gamma   90.00
#
_symmetry.space_group_name_H-M   'P 1'
#
loop_
_entity.id
_entity.type
_entity.pdbx_description
1 polymer ?
#
loop_
_entity_poly.entity_id
_entity_poly.type
_entity_poly.pdbx_seq_one_letter_code
_entity_poly.pdbx_strand_id
1 'polypeptide(L)'
;MNSLPDHNRKRLLVIAAYLLSAFTGALGLLNWVVLREMLMTLVASSSISRWSWRAIDQFSFLLLGMLWLAFVLYVQHNYARRAERQTLWSTVMLFTGIQVLLLFFCHLIPPAIGIIRYTSLQFVMAGAEAVVGTALVCLARYYSSRKRNRGKERL
;
A
#
# COMPACT_ATOMS: atom_id res chain seq x y z
N MET A 1 30.02 15.08 -16.62
CA MET A 1 28.86 14.48 -15.94
C MET A 1 27.61 15.15 -16.50
N ASN A 2 27.00 14.53 -17.51
CA ASN A 2 26.14 15.21 -18.49
C ASN A 2 24.80 15.66 -17.88
N SER A 3 24.59 16.98 -17.84
CA SER A 3 23.31 17.62 -17.54
C SER A 3 22.34 17.39 -18.70
N LEU A 4 21.46 16.41 -18.57
CA LEU A 4 20.33 16.24 -19.49
C LEU A 4 19.50 17.54 -19.55
N PRO A 5 19.02 17.95 -20.74
CA PRO A 5 18.22 19.17 -20.90
C PRO A 5 16.94 19.10 -20.06
N ASP A 6 16.60 20.19 -19.37
CA ASP A 6 15.56 20.27 -18.32
C ASP A 6 14.19 19.72 -18.75
N HIS A 7 13.85 19.80 -20.03
CA HIS A 7 12.60 19.26 -20.59
C HIS A 7 12.52 17.73 -20.54
N ASN A 8 13.63 17.05 -20.87
CA ASN A 8 13.70 15.58 -20.87
C ASN A 8 13.65 15.04 -19.44
N ARG A 9 14.21 15.78 -18.49
CA ARG A 9 14.23 15.41 -17.07
C ARG A 9 12.82 15.45 -16.46
N LYS A 10 12.00 16.44 -16.82
CA LYS A 10 10.59 16.52 -16.41
C LYS A 10 9.77 15.37 -17.01
N ARG A 11 9.95 15.05 -18.29
CA ARG A 11 9.28 13.90 -18.94
C ARG A 11 9.63 12.56 -18.28
N LEU A 12 10.91 12.33 -17.98
CA LEU A 12 11.34 11.11 -17.29
C LEU A 12 10.74 10.99 -15.89
N LEU A 13 10.62 12.10 -15.15
CA LEU A 13 9.99 12.10 -13.82
C LEU A 13 8.49 11.78 -13.90
N VAL A 14 7.79 12.27 -14.93
CA VAL A 14 6.37 11.96 -15.16
C VAL A 14 6.21 10.49 -15.53
N ILE A 15 7.02 9.97 -16.46
CA ILE A 15 6.97 8.55 -16.84
C ILE A 15 7.28 7.66 -15.64
N ALA A 16 8.29 8.00 -14.83
CA ALA A 16 8.60 7.29 -13.60
C ALA A 16 7.41 7.32 -12.62
N ALA A 17 6.75 8.47 -12.44
CA ALA A 17 5.57 8.58 -11.59
C ALA A 17 4.43 7.64 -12.04
N TYR A 18 4.18 7.53 -13.35
CA TYR A 18 3.18 6.62 -13.91
C TYR A 18 3.54 5.14 -13.70
N LEU A 19 4.80 4.77 -13.95
CA LEU A 19 5.28 3.40 -13.71
C LEU A 19 5.18 3.03 -12.22
N LEU A 20 5.57 3.95 -11.33
CA LEU A 20 5.47 3.72 -9.89
C LEU A 20 4.02 3.65 -9.41
N SER A 21 3.09 4.43 -9.99
CA SER A 21 1.67 4.30 -9.66
C SER A 21 1.09 2.98 -10.13
N ALA A 22 1.47 2.51 -11.32
CA ALA A 22 1.06 1.20 -11.83
C ALA A 22 1.56 0.07 -10.91
N PHE A 23 2.82 0.14 -10.47
CA PHE A 23 3.39 -0.80 -9.50
C PHE A 23 2.66 -0.77 -8.16
N THR A 24 2.39 0.43 -7.63
CA THR A 24 1.62 0.59 -6.38
C THR A 24 0.20 0.05 -6.52
N GLY A 25 -0.43 0.21 -7.68
CA GLY A 25 -1.74 -0.35 -8.00
C GLY A 25 -1.72 -1.88 -8.05
N ALA A 26 -0.71 -2.47 -8.68
CA ALA A 26 -0.51 -3.92 -8.72
C ALA A 26 -0.32 -4.51 -7.31
N LEU A 27 0.49 -3.86 -6.46
CA LEU A 27 0.61 -4.23 -5.05
C LEU A 27 -0.74 -4.12 -4.30
N GLY A 28 -1.52 -3.07 -4.59
CA GLY A 28 -2.87 -2.93 -4.03
C GLY A 28 -3.80 -4.08 -4.43
N LEU A 29 -3.59 -4.65 -5.62
CA LEU A 29 -4.37 -5.78 -6.14
C LEU A 29 -4.02 -7.07 -5.39
N LEU A 30 -2.73 -7.28 -5.05
CA LEU A 30 -2.32 -8.35 -4.14
C LEU A 30 -2.95 -8.21 -2.76
N ASN A 31 -2.93 -6.99 -2.19
CA ASN A 31 -3.58 -6.71 -0.91
C ASN A 31 -5.08 -7.02 -0.96
N TRP A 32 -5.73 -6.71 -2.07
CA TRP A 32 -7.14 -6.99 -2.25
C TRP A 32 -7.45 -8.49 -2.18
N VAL A 33 -6.66 -9.32 -2.86
CA VAL A 33 -6.81 -10.79 -2.82
C VAL A 33 -6.65 -11.31 -1.39
N VAL A 34 -5.59 -10.90 -0.70
CA VAL A 34 -5.32 -11.34 0.68
C VAL A 34 -6.41 -10.86 1.65
N LEU A 35 -6.91 -9.64 1.48
CA LEU A 35 -7.98 -9.10 2.31
C LEU A 35 -9.31 -9.84 2.07
N ARG A 36 -9.61 -10.23 0.83
CA ARG A 36 -10.77 -11.06 0.51
C ARG A 36 -10.66 -12.44 1.15
N GLU A 37 -9.51 -13.09 1.06
CA GLU A 37 -9.23 -14.37 1.72
C GLU A 37 -9.44 -14.27 3.24
N MET A 38 -8.93 -13.20 3.86
CA MET A 38 -9.12 -12.92 5.28
C MET A 38 -10.62 -12.80 5.62
N LEU A 39 -11.37 -11.99 4.87
CA LEU A 39 -12.82 -11.83 5.08
C LEU A 39 -13.58 -13.14 4.93
N MET A 40 -13.27 -13.95 3.90
CA MET A 40 -13.87 -15.27 3.72
C MET A 40 -13.58 -16.19 4.91
N THR A 41 -12.36 -16.15 5.44
CA THR A 41 -11.97 -16.96 6.59
C THR A 41 -12.72 -16.53 7.85
N LEU A 42 -12.91 -15.22 8.06
CA LEU A 42 -13.71 -14.69 9.17
C LEU A 42 -15.18 -15.10 9.06
N VAL A 43 -15.76 -14.97 7.86
CA VAL A 43 -17.15 -15.39 7.60
C VAL A 43 -17.31 -16.90 7.79
N ALA A 44 -16.31 -17.69 7.38
CA ALA A 44 -16.30 -19.13 7.54
C ALA A 44 -16.25 -19.59 9.00
N SER A 45 -15.54 -18.84 9.85
CA SER A 45 -15.51 -19.08 11.30
C SER A 45 -16.77 -18.62 12.03
N SER A 46 -17.59 -17.78 11.40
CA SER A 46 -18.82 -17.26 11.99
C SER A 46 -19.98 -18.21 11.72
N SER A 47 -20.93 -18.32 12.65
CA SER A 47 -22.15 -19.15 12.51
C SER A 47 -23.19 -18.55 11.53
N ILE A 48 -22.74 -17.84 10.51
CA ILE A 48 -23.57 -17.14 9.54
C ILE A 48 -24.15 -18.14 8.53
N SER A 49 -25.40 -17.93 8.12
CA SER A 49 -26.08 -18.80 7.16
C SER A 49 -25.34 -18.87 5.81
N ARG A 50 -25.37 -20.06 5.17
CA ARG A 50 -24.73 -20.31 3.87
C ARG A 50 -25.26 -19.41 2.74
N TRP A 51 -26.50 -18.92 2.88
CA TRP A 51 -27.08 -17.94 1.96
C TRP A 51 -26.40 -16.57 2.04
N SER A 52 -26.07 -16.13 3.26
CA SER A 52 -25.40 -14.86 3.49
C SER A 52 -23.94 -14.87 3.02
N TRP A 53 -23.27 -16.03 2.97
CA TRP A 53 -21.88 -16.13 2.49
C TRP A 53 -21.71 -15.63 1.06
N ARG A 54 -22.59 -16.08 0.15
CA ARG A 54 -22.51 -15.70 -1.26
C ARG A 54 -22.77 -14.21 -1.46
N ALA A 55 -23.69 -13.64 -0.69
CA ALA A 55 -23.94 -12.21 -0.70
C ALA A 55 -22.71 -11.43 -0.19
N ILE A 56 -22.14 -11.83 0.95
CA ILE A 56 -20.98 -11.16 1.54
C ILE A 56 -19.78 -11.20 0.58
N ASP A 57 -19.55 -12.31 -0.12
CA ASP A 57 -18.48 -12.41 -1.12
C ASP A 57 -18.66 -11.39 -2.25
N GLN A 58 -19.85 -11.37 -2.87
CA GLN A 58 -20.13 -10.48 -3.98
C GLN A 58 -20.07 -9.00 -3.58
N PHE A 59 -20.64 -8.64 -2.43
CA PHE A 59 -20.58 -7.27 -1.92
C PHE A 59 -19.17 -6.87 -1.51
N SER A 60 -18.43 -7.74 -0.83
CA SER A 60 -17.03 -7.45 -0.44
C SER A 60 -16.15 -7.28 -1.66
N PHE A 61 -16.32 -8.11 -2.69
CA PHE A 61 -15.58 -7.97 -3.96
C PHE A 61 -15.85 -6.63 -4.62
N LEU A 62 -17.12 -6.22 -4.71
CA LEU A 62 -17.51 -4.96 -5.34
C LEU A 62 -17.02 -3.74 -4.54
N LEU A 63 -17.20 -3.74 -3.21
CA LEU A 63 -16.76 -2.65 -2.35
C LEU A 63 -15.23 -2.51 -2.35
N LEU A 64 -14.51 -3.62 -2.18
CA LEU A 64 -13.05 -3.62 -2.20
C LEU A 64 -12.49 -3.21 -3.57
N GLY A 65 -13.12 -3.66 -4.66
CA GLY A 65 -12.76 -3.22 -6.01
C GLY A 65 -12.94 -1.72 -6.21
N MET A 66 -14.04 -1.14 -5.71
CA MET A 66 -14.30 0.30 -5.78
C MET A 66 -13.31 1.10 -4.92
N LEU A 67 -13.05 0.66 -3.69
CA LEU A 67 -12.04 1.24 -2.78
C LEU A 67 -10.65 1.18 -3.41
N TRP A 68 -10.28 0.06 -4.02
CA TRP A 68 -9.01 -0.11 -4.72
C TRP A 68 -8.89 0.85 -5.91
N LEU A 69 -9.92 0.97 -6.74
CA LEU A 69 -9.90 1.87 -7.90
C LEU A 69 -9.76 3.33 -7.45
N ALA A 70 -10.51 3.75 -6.42
CA ALA A 70 -10.40 5.07 -5.81
C ALA A 70 -8.99 5.31 -5.25
N PHE A 71 -8.40 4.30 -4.60
CA PHE A 71 -7.03 4.38 -4.09
C PHE A 71 -5.99 4.54 -5.21
N VAL A 72 -6.09 3.77 -6.31
CA VAL A 72 -5.17 3.88 -7.46
C VAL A 72 -5.23 5.28 -8.08
N LEU A 73 -6.45 5.81 -8.30
CA LEU A 73 -6.63 7.17 -8.82
C LEU A 73 -6.07 8.21 -7.87
N TYR A 74 -6.28 8.04 -6.56
CA TYR A 74 -5.72 8.93 -5.54
C TYR A 74 -4.19 8.91 -5.52
N VAL A 75 -3.57 7.74 -5.62
CA VAL A 75 -2.11 7.57 -5.68
C VAL A 75 -1.56 8.21 -6.95
N GLN A 76 -2.17 7.95 -8.11
CA GLN A 76 -1.75 8.54 -9.38
C GLN A 76 -1.81 10.07 -9.33
N HIS A 77 -2.89 10.64 -8.82
CA HIS A 77 -3.02 12.08 -8.66
C HIS A 77 -1.95 12.67 -7.72
N ASN A 78 -1.68 11.99 -6.59
CA ASN A 78 -0.64 12.43 -5.65
C ASN A 78 0.77 12.32 -6.24
N TYR A 79 1.06 11.27 -7.01
CA TYR A 79 2.36 11.11 -7.67
C TYR A 79 2.57 12.18 -8.73
N ALA A 80 1.57 12.45 -9.59
CA ALA A 80 1.66 13.53 -10.58
C ALA A 80 1.94 14.89 -9.91
N ARG A 81 1.20 15.24 -8.86
CA ARG A 81 1.37 16.50 -8.13
C ARG A 81 2.72 16.61 -7.40
N ARG A 82 3.30 15.50 -6.94
CA ARG A 82 4.58 15.50 -6.20
C ARG A 82 5.81 15.25 -7.09
N ALA A 83 5.61 14.84 -8.35
CA ALA A 83 6.65 14.80 -9.38
C ALA A 83 7.27 16.17 -9.59
N GLU A 84 6.43 17.19 -9.69
CA GLU A 84 6.84 18.59 -9.88
C GLU A 84 7.64 19.13 -8.69
N ARG A 85 7.36 18.64 -7.47
CA ARG A 85 8.04 19.06 -6.23
C ARG A 85 9.24 18.18 -5.86
N GLN A 86 9.62 17.22 -6.70
CA GLN A 86 10.69 16.24 -6.47
C GLN A 86 10.54 15.46 -5.14
N THR A 87 9.32 15.24 -4.63
CA THR A 87 9.05 14.49 -3.38
C THR A 87 8.37 13.14 -3.62
N LEU A 88 8.49 12.62 -4.84
CA LEU A 88 7.93 11.34 -5.27
C LEU A 88 8.32 10.19 -4.32
N TRP A 89 9.61 10.00 -4.09
CA TRP A 89 10.14 8.86 -3.32
C TRP A 89 9.57 8.74 -1.91
N SER A 90 9.50 9.85 -1.16
CA SER A 90 8.90 9.87 0.17
C SER A 90 7.42 9.50 0.15
N THR A 91 6.71 9.84 -0.93
CA THR A 91 5.28 9.55 -1.07
C THR A 91 5.06 8.07 -1.43
N VAL A 92 5.89 7.55 -2.34
CA VAL A 92 5.89 6.13 -2.72
C VAL A 92 6.16 5.25 -1.51
N MET A 93 7.25 5.52 -0.78
CA MET A 93 7.59 4.78 0.43
C MET A 93 6.47 4.80 1.46
N LEU A 94 5.73 5.92 1.57
CA LEU A 94 4.60 6.02 2.49
C LEU A 94 3.44 5.12 2.06
N PHE A 95 3.02 5.17 0.79
CA PHE A 95 1.93 4.32 0.31
C PHE A 95 2.30 2.84 0.33
N THR A 96 3.51 2.48 -0.11
CA THR A 96 4.00 1.10 -0.03
C THR A 96 4.10 0.63 1.42
N GLY A 97 4.59 1.47 2.33
CA GLY A 97 4.64 1.15 3.76
C GLY A 97 3.25 0.90 4.36
N ILE A 98 2.26 1.72 4.01
CA ILE A 98 0.86 1.49 4.42
C ILE A 98 0.31 0.19 3.83
N GLN A 99 0.60 -0.12 2.56
CA GLN A 99 0.17 -1.38 1.95
C GLN A 99 0.77 -2.60 2.65
N VAL A 100 2.05 -2.55 3.03
CA VAL A 100 2.71 -3.64 3.75
C VAL A 100 2.15 -3.77 5.18
N LEU A 101 1.86 -2.65 5.86
CA LEU A 101 1.19 -2.70 7.17
C LEU A 101 -0.23 -3.28 7.07
N LEU A 102 -0.96 -2.99 5.99
CA LEU A 102 -2.26 -3.58 5.75
C LEU A 102 -2.16 -5.11 5.61
N LEU A 103 -1.17 -5.61 4.88
CA LEU A 103 -0.88 -7.06 4.78
C LEU A 103 -0.59 -7.67 6.15
N PHE A 104 0.25 -7.00 6.94
CA PHE A 104 0.55 -7.44 8.30
C PHE A 104 -0.72 -7.59 9.14
N PHE A 105 -1.63 -6.61 9.11
CA PHE A 105 -2.91 -6.73 9.82
C PHE A 105 -3.77 -7.88 9.27
N CYS A 106 -3.81 -8.08 7.95
CA CYS A 106 -4.54 -9.20 7.35
C CYS A 106 -4.03 -10.56 7.85
N HIS A 107 -2.71 -10.72 8.01
CA HIS A 107 -2.12 -11.94 8.54
C HIS A 107 -2.28 -12.06 10.06
N LEU A 108 -2.26 -10.93 10.79
CA LEU A 108 -2.33 -10.91 12.25
C LEU A 108 -3.73 -11.26 12.79
N ILE A 109 -4.80 -10.81 12.11
CA ILE A 109 -6.19 -10.88 12.62
C ILE A 109 -6.71 -12.33 12.75
N PRO A 110 -6.72 -13.19 11.71
CA PRO A 110 -7.30 -14.53 11.82
C PRO A 110 -6.74 -15.40 12.95
N PRO A 111 -5.41 -15.44 13.19
CA PRO A 111 -4.84 -16.21 14.28
C PRO A 111 -4.97 -15.51 15.64
N ALA A 112 -5.07 -14.18 15.71
CA ALA A 112 -5.38 -13.47 16.96
C ALA A 112 -6.78 -13.85 17.50
N ILE A 113 -7.71 -14.20 16.60
CA ILE A 113 -9.05 -14.70 16.95
C ILE A 113 -9.05 -16.23 17.18
N GLY A 114 -7.92 -16.91 16.98
CA GLY A 114 -7.79 -18.36 17.16
C GLY A 114 -8.39 -19.20 16.03
N ILE A 115 -8.68 -18.60 14.87
CA ILE A 115 -9.31 -19.29 13.72
C ILE A 115 -8.29 -20.18 12.99
N ILE A 116 -7.03 -19.76 12.92
CA ILE A 116 -5.96 -20.44 12.19
C ILE A 116 -4.80 -20.70 13.15
N ARG A 117 -4.19 -21.89 13.08
CA ARG A 117 -2.93 -22.17 13.78
C ARG A 117 -1.76 -21.63 12.95
N TYR A 118 -0.94 -20.79 13.58
CA TYR A 118 0.27 -20.27 12.95
C TYR A 118 1.30 -21.38 12.70
N THR A 119 1.73 -21.52 11.45
CA THR A 119 2.99 -22.19 11.12
C THR A 119 4.14 -21.24 11.45
N SER A 120 5.29 -21.75 11.92
CA SER A 120 6.46 -20.92 12.27
C SER A 120 6.88 -19.95 11.15
N LEU A 121 6.72 -20.35 9.89
CA LEU A 121 6.99 -19.51 8.72
C LEU A 121 6.07 -18.28 8.61
N GLN A 122 4.79 -18.43 8.93
CA GLN A 122 3.83 -17.32 8.87
C GLN A 122 4.12 -16.27 9.94
N PHE A 123 4.62 -16.69 11.10
CA PHE A 123 5.04 -15.76 12.16
C PHE A 123 6.26 -14.94 11.75
N VAL A 124 7.23 -15.58 11.09
CA VAL A 124 8.41 -14.90 10.54
C VAL A 124 8.02 -13.93 9.41
N MET A 125 7.12 -14.34 8.51
CA MET A 125 6.62 -13.47 7.45
C MET A 125 5.88 -12.24 8.01
N ALA A 126 4.94 -12.44 8.94
CA ALA A 126 4.23 -11.34 9.57
C ALA A 126 5.18 -10.40 10.33
N GLY A 127 6.18 -10.95 11.04
CA GLY A 127 7.22 -10.15 11.68
C GLY A 127 8.04 -9.33 10.68
N ALA A 128 8.42 -9.93 9.55
CA ALA A 128 9.14 -9.24 8.49
C ALA A 128 8.28 -8.11 7.86
N GLU A 129 7.01 -8.36 7.59
CA GLU A 129 6.06 -7.36 7.08
C GLU A 129 5.92 -6.18 8.05
N ALA A 130 5.78 -6.44 9.36
CA ALA A 130 5.72 -5.39 10.37
C ALA A 130 6.97 -4.50 10.38
N VAL A 131 8.16 -5.13 10.35
CA VAL A 131 9.44 -4.41 10.35
C VAL A 131 9.61 -3.60 9.07
N VAL A 132 9.38 -4.21 7.91
CA VAL A 132 9.52 -3.55 6.60
C VAL A 132 8.51 -2.41 6.45
N GLY A 133 7.24 -2.64 6.79
CA GLY A 133 6.18 -1.64 6.72
C GLY A 133 6.48 -0.43 7.62
N THR A 134 6.86 -0.69 8.88
CA THR A 134 7.21 0.37 9.82
C THR A 134 8.45 1.15 9.38
N ALA A 135 9.51 0.44 8.95
CA ALA A 135 10.73 1.06 8.46
C ALA A 135 10.46 1.97 7.24
N LEU A 136 9.64 1.53 6.29
CA LEU A 136 9.27 2.32 5.11
C LEU A 136 8.49 3.58 5.49
N VAL A 137 7.53 3.50 6.42
CA VAL A 137 6.77 4.66 6.89
C VAL A 137 7.67 5.65 7.64
N CYS A 138 8.56 5.15 8.50
CA CYS A 138 9.52 5.98 9.23
C CYS A 138 10.50 6.69 8.27
N LEU A 139 11.08 5.97 7.31
CA LEU A 139 11.96 6.53 6.29
C LEU A 139 11.22 7.56 5.44
N ALA A 140 9.99 7.27 5.01
CA ALA A 140 9.17 8.20 4.26
C ALA A 140 8.99 9.54 4.99
N ARG A 141 8.69 9.50 6.29
CA ARG A 141 8.55 10.70 7.13
C ARG A 141 9.87 11.41 7.36
N TYR A 142 10.95 10.67 7.60
CA TYR A 142 12.29 11.24 7.76
C TYR A 142 12.73 12.01 6.51
N TYR A 143 12.59 11.41 5.31
CA TYR A 143 12.90 12.07 4.04
C TYR A 143 12.01 13.28 3.77
N SER A 144 10.73 13.21 4.13
CA SER A 144 9.79 14.33 4.01
C SER A 144 10.22 15.52 4.88
N SER A 145 10.58 15.24 6.14
CA SER A 145 11.00 16.24 7.12
C SER A 145 12.32 16.92 6.74
N ARG A 146 13.33 16.14 6.33
CA ARG A 146 14.65 16.67 5.93
C ARG A 146 14.55 17.63 4.74
N LYS A 147 13.67 17.35 3.78
CA LYS A 147 13.48 18.22 2.62
C LYS A 147 12.74 19.50 2.97
N ARG A 148 11.81 19.46 3.92
CA ARG A 148 11.10 20.64 4.42
C ARG A 148 12.04 21.62 5.13
N ASN A 149 13.00 21.11 5.90
CA ASN A 149 13.98 21.96 6.61
C ASN A 149 14.96 22.65 5.65
N ARG A 150 15.48 21.95 4.63
CA ARG A 150 16.33 22.56 3.59
C ARG A 150 15.64 23.66 2.77
N GLY A 151 14.30 23.65 2.71
CA GLY A 151 13.52 24.70 2.05
C GLY A 151 13.37 25.96 2.91
N LYS A 152 13.44 25.83 4.24
CA LYS A 152 13.38 26.98 5.17
C LYS A 152 14.73 27.69 5.31
N GLU A 153 15.85 26.98 5.16
CA GLU A 153 17.20 27.56 5.21
C GLU A 153 17.58 28.37 3.95
N ARG A 154 16.71 28.38 2.92
CA ARG A 154 16.92 29.11 1.66
C ARG A 154 16.02 30.34 1.48
N LEU A 155 15.17 30.62 2.47
CA LEU A 155 14.31 31.80 2.55
C LEU A 155 14.85 32.72 3.63
#